data_AF-A0A7W8AJ54-F1
#
_entry.id   AF-A0A7W8AJ54-F1
#
_cell.length_a   1.000
_cell.length_b   1.000
_cell.length_c   1.000
_cell.angle_alpha   90.00
_cell.angle_beta   90.00
_cell.angle_gamma   90.00
#
_symmetry.space_group_name_H-M   'P 1'
#
loop_
_entity.id
_entity.type
_entity.pdbx_description
1 polymer ?
#
loop_
_entity_poly.entity_id
_entity_poly.type
_entity_poly.pdbx_seq_one_letter_code
_entity_poly.pdbx_strand_id
1 'polypeptide(L)'
;MKLTAQDILNALIAYSDDKIWASELAFNGGERRIDFWTLEPHRSKHFRSSAYEIKVSRADFKRDSEEKQQHALSFTDRFWYVTPNGLVDKSEIPEWAGLQEWDGRFFHVRKKAPMRDKVEPTWDFIVSLIRNSGETRRDIGLMKQEIMFLKMRNDRLEQQATIRNDRRMNRYLQSATKRQFVRPAVDEAGRTALAQGGGE
;
A
#
# COMPACT_ATOMS: atom_id res chain seq x y z
N MET A 1 -9.16 1.58 -25.55
CA MET A 1 -9.21 2.00 -24.13
C MET A 1 -8.60 3.39 -24.04
N LYS A 2 -9.23 4.34 -23.35
CA LYS A 2 -8.69 5.71 -23.21
C LYS A 2 -7.65 5.69 -22.08
N LEU A 3 -6.41 6.07 -22.36
CA LEU A 3 -5.35 6.14 -21.36
C LEU A 3 -5.72 7.17 -20.27
N THR A 4 -5.58 6.77 -19.02
CA THR A 4 -5.80 7.61 -17.84
C THR A 4 -4.48 8.14 -17.29
N ALA A 5 -4.55 9.16 -16.42
CA ALA A 5 -3.35 9.66 -15.75
C ALA A 5 -2.73 8.59 -14.85
N GLN A 6 -3.57 7.76 -14.23
CA GLN A 6 -3.12 6.64 -13.41
C GLN A 6 -2.35 5.59 -14.22
N ASP A 7 -2.76 5.30 -15.45
CA ASP A 7 -2.04 4.36 -16.32
C ASP A 7 -0.61 4.86 -16.62
N ILE A 8 -0.47 6.15 -16.90
CA ILE A 8 0.83 6.79 -17.14
C ILE A 8 1.68 6.79 -15.85
N LEU A 9 1.08 7.13 -14.71
CA LEU A 9 1.76 7.12 -13.42
C LEU A 9 2.29 5.72 -13.07
N ASN A 10 1.47 4.68 -13.26
CA ASN A 10 1.87 3.30 -13.04
C ASN A 10 3.05 2.90 -13.95
N ALA A 11 3.03 3.35 -15.21
CA ALA A 11 4.14 3.14 -16.13
C ALA A 11 5.41 3.87 -15.67
N LEU A 12 5.32 5.13 -15.23
CA LEU A 12 6.47 5.87 -14.70
C LEU A 12 7.09 5.19 -13.47
N ILE A 13 6.26 4.67 -12.56
CA ILE A 13 6.70 3.88 -11.41
C ILE A 13 7.47 2.63 -11.85
N ALA A 14 6.92 1.87 -12.80
CA ALA A 14 7.57 0.67 -13.32
C ALA A 14 8.92 0.96 -14.00
N TYR A 15 9.06 2.12 -14.65
CA TYR A 15 10.30 2.59 -15.29
C TYR A 15 11.33 3.20 -14.32
N SER A 16 11.02 3.23 -13.02
CA SER A 16 11.82 3.90 -12.00
C SER A 16 12.29 2.96 -10.89
N ASP A 17 12.36 1.65 -11.16
CA ASP A 17 12.76 0.63 -10.18
C ASP A 17 14.21 0.80 -9.68
N ASP A 18 15.08 1.43 -10.48
CA ASP A 18 16.47 1.74 -10.15
C ASP A 18 16.66 3.16 -9.58
N LYS A 19 15.57 3.88 -9.29
CA LYS A 19 15.60 5.29 -8.87
C LYS A 19 14.87 5.47 -7.55
N ILE A 20 15.25 6.53 -6.83
CA ILE A 20 14.41 7.06 -5.77
C ILE A 20 13.27 7.82 -6.45
N TRP A 21 12.03 7.55 -6.08
CA TRP A 21 10.87 8.23 -6.67
C TRP A 21 9.79 8.56 -5.64
N ALA A 22 9.01 9.59 -5.95
CA ALA A 22 7.83 9.98 -5.19
C ALA A 22 6.70 10.37 -6.16
N SER A 23 5.48 9.94 -5.86
CA SER A 23 4.27 10.40 -6.53
C SER A 23 3.62 11.51 -5.70
N GLU A 24 2.93 12.44 -6.34
CA GLU A 24 2.18 13.49 -5.65
C GLU A 24 3.08 14.33 -4.73
N LEU A 25 4.31 14.62 -5.18
CA LEU A 25 5.33 15.27 -4.36
C LEU A 25 4.98 16.75 -4.15
N ALA A 26 4.75 17.13 -2.91
CA ALA A 26 4.32 18.47 -2.54
C ALA A 26 5.50 19.43 -2.27
N PHE A 27 5.29 20.71 -2.59
CA PHE A 27 6.20 21.83 -2.35
C PHE A 27 5.51 22.91 -1.51
N ASN A 28 6.31 23.75 -0.84
CA ASN A 28 5.84 24.89 -0.04
C ASN A 28 4.71 24.52 0.93
N GLY A 29 4.95 23.54 1.81
CA GLY A 29 3.96 23.11 2.81
C GLY A 29 2.69 22.43 2.25
N GLY A 30 2.60 22.16 0.93
CA GLY A 30 1.45 21.48 0.33
C GLY A 30 0.72 22.27 -0.76
N GLU A 31 1.06 23.55 -0.96
CA GLU A 31 0.34 24.45 -1.89
C GLU A 31 0.50 24.07 -3.37
N ARG A 32 1.65 23.47 -3.70
CA ARG A 32 1.99 23.03 -5.05
C ARG A 32 2.43 21.59 -5.02
N ARG A 33 2.25 20.91 -6.14
CA ARG A 33 2.54 19.48 -6.26
C ARG A 33 2.97 19.16 -7.68
N ILE A 34 3.83 18.17 -7.80
CA ILE A 34 4.13 17.50 -9.07
C ILE A 34 3.61 16.07 -9.02
N ASP A 35 3.05 15.58 -10.13
CA ASP A 35 2.46 14.25 -10.21
C ASP A 35 3.48 13.14 -9.92
N PHE A 36 4.69 13.27 -10.48
CA PHE A 36 5.76 12.30 -10.27
C PHE A 36 7.14 12.94 -10.29
N TRP A 37 8.04 12.42 -9.46
CA TRP A 37 9.40 12.91 -9.30
C TRP A 37 10.37 11.75 -9.10
N THR A 38 11.57 11.88 -9.66
CA THR A 38 12.64 10.87 -9.54
C THR A 38 14.00 11.49 -9.24
N LEU A 39 14.89 10.67 -8.67
CA LEU A 39 16.29 10.95 -8.42
C LEU A 39 17.15 9.72 -8.74
N GLU A 40 18.17 9.94 -9.56
CA GLU A 40 19.23 8.97 -9.82
C GLU A 40 20.11 8.83 -8.56
N PRO A 41 20.20 7.65 -7.91
CA PRO A 41 20.97 7.51 -6.67
C PRO A 41 22.48 7.42 -6.91
N HIS A 42 22.93 7.31 -8.16
CA HIS A 42 24.32 7.11 -8.51
C HIS A 42 25.07 8.42 -8.78
N ARG A 43 26.23 8.60 -8.13
CA ARG A 43 27.12 9.75 -8.33
C ARG A 43 27.53 9.94 -9.80
N SER A 44 27.73 8.86 -10.55
CA SER A 44 28.08 8.89 -11.98
C SER A 44 26.99 9.51 -12.86
N LYS A 45 25.76 9.65 -12.34
CA LYS A 45 24.64 10.35 -12.98
C LYS A 45 24.41 11.74 -12.39
N HIS A 46 25.34 12.24 -11.58
CA HIS A 46 25.28 13.55 -10.91
C HIS A 46 24.04 13.76 -10.04
N PHE A 47 23.50 12.69 -9.45
CA PHE A 47 22.26 12.74 -8.68
C PHE A 47 21.13 13.45 -9.42
N ARG A 48 21.00 13.17 -10.72
CA ARG A 48 20.04 13.86 -11.57
C ARG A 48 18.61 13.62 -11.08
N SER A 49 17.86 14.68 -10.88
CA SER A 49 16.44 14.66 -10.57
C SER A 49 15.59 15.03 -11.77
N SER A 50 14.36 14.53 -11.82
CA SER A 50 13.41 14.85 -12.88
C SER A 50 11.99 14.93 -12.33
N ALA A 51 11.28 16.01 -12.68
CA ALA A 51 9.84 16.18 -12.46
C ALA A 51 9.07 15.76 -13.71
N TYR A 52 7.89 15.18 -13.48
CA TYR A 52 6.99 14.71 -14.51
C TYR A 52 5.57 15.18 -14.18
N GLU A 53 5.01 15.99 -15.07
CA GLU A 53 3.63 16.46 -15.01
C GLU A 53 2.81 15.70 -16.06
N ILE A 54 1.79 14.98 -15.63
CA ILE A 54 0.98 14.10 -16.47
C ILE A 54 -0.23 14.87 -17.00
N LYS A 55 -0.34 15.00 -18.31
CA LYS A 55 -1.49 15.65 -18.96
C LYS A 55 -2.24 14.64 -19.84
N VAL A 56 -3.51 14.41 -19.54
CA VAL A 56 -4.40 13.51 -20.32
C VAL A 56 -5.45 14.25 -21.14
N SER A 57 -5.46 15.59 -21.07
CA SER A 57 -6.30 16.42 -21.92
C SER A 57 -5.60 17.71 -22.36
N ARG A 58 -5.96 18.23 -23.54
CA ARG A 58 -5.49 19.51 -24.06
C ARG A 58 -5.81 20.67 -23.11
N ALA A 59 -7.01 20.64 -22.51
CA ALA A 59 -7.47 21.70 -21.61
C ALA A 59 -6.65 21.75 -20.31
N ASP A 60 -6.23 20.59 -19.82
CA ASP A 60 -5.35 20.47 -18.65
C ASP A 60 -3.95 21.05 -18.97
N PHE A 61 -3.34 20.65 -20.09
CA PHE A 61 -2.07 21.23 -20.54
C PHE A 61 -2.13 22.76 -20.71
N LYS A 62 -3.20 23.29 -21.33
CA LYS A 62 -3.35 24.73 -21.56
C LYS A 62 -3.51 25.58 -20.29
N ARG A 63 -3.83 24.97 -19.14
CA ARG A 63 -3.96 25.68 -17.87
C ARG A 63 -2.62 25.81 -17.14
N ASP A 64 -1.59 25.11 -17.57
CA ASP A 64 -0.27 25.19 -16.95
C ASP A 64 0.49 26.43 -17.39
N SER A 65 1.40 26.88 -16.52
CA SER A 65 2.28 27.99 -16.76
C SER A 65 3.59 27.79 -16.02
N GLU A 66 4.63 28.51 -16.42
CA GLU A 66 5.95 28.42 -15.76
C GLU A 66 5.87 28.84 -14.29
N GLU A 67 5.05 29.86 -13.95
CA GLU A 67 4.86 30.30 -12.57
C GLU A 67 4.24 29.22 -11.69
N LYS A 68 3.32 28.41 -12.25
CA LYS A 68 2.74 27.27 -11.51
C LYS A 68 3.76 26.16 -11.27
N GLN A 69 4.66 25.96 -12.23
CA GLN A 69 5.66 24.90 -12.21
C GLN A 69 6.99 25.32 -11.59
N GLN A 70 7.15 26.59 -11.20
CA GLN A 70 8.38 27.18 -10.69
C GLN A 70 8.99 26.39 -9.52
N HIS A 71 8.17 25.89 -8.58
CA HIS A 71 8.68 25.10 -7.47
C HIS A 71 9.28 23.77 -7.92
N ALA A 72 8.61 23.04 -8.82
CA ALA A 72 9.15 21.81 -9.37
C ALA A 72 10.44 22.08 -10.16
N LEU A 73 10.47 23.16 -10.94
CA LEU A 73 11.65 23.60 -11.70
C LEU A 73 12.85 23.92 -10.79
N SER A 74 12.63 24.52 -9.62
CA SER A 74 13.71 24.84 -8.69
C SER A 74 14.41 23.60 -8.13
N PHE A 75 13.71 22.48 -7.94
CA PHE A 75 14.27 21.27 -7.33
C PHE A 75 14.60 20.15 -8.34
N THR A 76 14.59 20.45 -9.64
CA THR A 76 14.81 19.45 -10.70
C THR A 76 15.79 19.88 -11.76
N ASP A 77 16.61 18.92 -12.22
CA ASP A 77 17.48 19.17 -13.37
C ASP A 77 16.70 19.13 -14.69
N ARG A 78 15.57 18.42 -14.73
CA ARG A 78 14.71 18.26 -15.90
C ARG A 78 13.25 18.27 -15.52
N PHE A 79 12.46 18.95 -16.34
CA PHE A 79 11.01 18.92 -16.27
C PHE A 79 10.45 18.26 -17.52
N TRP A 80 9.48 17.36 -17.34
CA TRP A 80 8.82 16.64 -18.41
C TRP A 80 7.31 16.80 -18.33
N TYR A 81 6.70 17.19 -19.45
CA TYR A 81 5.30 16.84 -19.68
C TYR A 81 5.23 15.40 -20.17
N VAL A 82 4.31 14.64 -19.59
CA VAL A 82 4.03 13.25 -19.97
C VAL A 82 2.59 13.13 -20.43
N THR A 83 2.38 12.70 -21.66
CA THR A 83 1.04 12.67 -22.26
C THR A 83 0.75 11.35 -22.95
N PRO A 84 -0.51 11.01 -23.22
CA PRO A 84 -0.84 10.06 -24.27
C PRO A 84 -0.24 10.51 -25.62
N ASN A 85 0.08 9.53 -26.46
CA ASN A 85 0.60 9.75 -27.81
C ASN A 85 -0.28 10.71 -28.63
N GLY A 86 0.31 11.75 -29.20
CA GLY A 86 -0.36 12.73 -30.07
C GLY A 86 -1.24 13.75 -29.35
N LEU A 87 -1.21 13.84 -28.02
CA LEU A 87 -2.04 14.81 -27.29
C LEU A 87 -1.54 16.26 -27.46
N VAL A 88 -0.24 16.48 -27.44
CA VAL A 88 0.36 17.83 -27.48
C VAL A 88 1.45 17.86 -28.53
N ASP A 89 1.48 18.90 -29.36
CA ASP A 89 2.55 19.06 -30.34
C ASP A 89 3.84 19.52 -29.64
N LYS A 90 4.99 18.99 -30.06
CA LYS A 90 6.30 19.37 -29.50
C LYS A 90 6.61 20.87 -29.60
N SER A 91 6.01 21.57 -30.57
CA SER A 91 6.15 23.03 -30.76
C SER A 91 5.40 23.85 -29.71
N GLU A 92 4.41 23.27 -29.03
CA GLU A 92 3.67 23.93 -27.95
C GLU A 92 4.37 23.78 -26.59
N ILE A 93 5.36 22.88 -26.50
CA ILE A 93 6.07 22.60 -25.26
C ILE A 93 7.03 23.75 -24.97
N PRO A 94 7.00 24.36 -23.77
CA PRO A 94 7.91 25.42 -23.38
C PRO A 94 9.38 25.01 -23.53
N GLU A 95 10.28 25.98 -23.76
CA GLU A 95 11.71 25.71 -23.95
C GLU A 95 12.35 25.01 -22.75
N TRP A 96 11.89 25.31 -21.53
CA TRP A 96 12.37 24.72 -20.29
C TRP A 96 11.89 23.28 -20.05
N ALA A 97 10.94 22.77 -20.84
CA ALA A 97 10.33 21.45 -20.66
C ALA A 97 10.67 20.47 -21.78
N GLY A 98 10.70 19.19 -21.43
CA GLY A 98 10.65 18.08 -22.38
C GLY A 98 9.23 17.53 -22.53
N LEU A 99 9.06 16.67 -23.53
CA LEU A 99 7.82 15.93 -23.80
C LEU A 99 8.13 14.45 -23.96
N GLN A 100 7.44 13.63 -23.16
CA GLN A 100 7.38 12.19 -23.28
C GLN A 100 5.95 11.75 -23.59
N GLU A 101 5.81 10.85 -24.55
CA GLU A 101 4.53 10.29 -24.93
C GLU A 101 4.45 8.83 -24.53
N TRP A 102 3.34 8.44 -23.91
CA TRP A 102 3.02 7.06 -23.60
C TRP A 102 2.06 6.49 -24.65
N ASP A 103 2.47 5.39 -25.29
CA ASP A 103 1.64 4.68 -26.29
C ASP A 103 0.85 3.49 -25.70
N GLY A 104 0.94 3.26 -24.39
CA GLY A 104 0.39 2.10 -23.71
C GLY A 104 1.41 1.00 -23.42
N ARG A 105 2.62 1.09 -23.97
CA ARG A 105 3.69 0.10 -23.80
C ARG A 105 5.08 0.71 -23.61
N PHE A 106 5.40 1.79 -24.30
CA PHE A 106 6.70 2.45 -24.26
C PHE A 106 6.55 3.97 -24.14
N PHE A 107 7.51 4.60 -23.45
CA PHE A 107 7.69 6.05 -23.45
C PHE A 107 8.54 6.48 -24.64
N HIS A 108 8.02 7.43 -25.42
CA HIS A 108 8.71 8.05 -26.55
C HIS A 108 9.07 9.50 -26.23
N VAL A 109 10.37 9.82 -26.27
CA VAL A 109 10.82 11.20 -26.09
C VAL A 109 10.58 11.98 -27.39
N ARG A 110 9.67 12.95 -27.37
CA ARG A 110 9.38 13.82 -28.54
C ARG A 110 10.15 15.13 -28.50
N LYS A 111 10.39 15.66 -27.31
CA LYS A 111 11.24 16.82 -27.06
C LYS A 111 12.09 16.55 -25.83
N LYS A 112 13.41 16.64 -25.95
CA LYS A 112 14.30 16.42 -24.81
C LYS A 112 14.21 17.61 -23.84
N ALA A 113 14.05 17.34 -22.55
CA ALA A 113 14.12 18.38 -21.53
C ALA A 113 15.57 18.93 -21.45
N PRO A 114 15.75 20.27 -21.45
CA PRO A 114 17.05 20.87 -21.18
C PRO A 114 17.51 20.53 -19.75
N MET A 115 18.82 20.53 -19.52
CA MET A 115 19.36 20.47 -18.16
C MET A 115 19.31 21.85 -17.53
N ARG A 116 18.94 21.89 -16.26
CA ARG A 116 18.84 23.09 -15.44
C ARG A 116 19.59 22.87 -14.13
N ASP A 117 20.03 23.96 -13.53
CA ASP A 117 20.55 23.92 -12.17
C ASP A 117 19.39 23.88 -11.18
N LYS A 118 19.50 23.00 -10.20
CA LYS A 118 18.58 22.91 -9.07
C LYS A 118 19.14 23.63 -7.86
N VAL A 119 18.26 24.25 -7.08
CA VAL A 119 18.63 24.86 -5.80
C VAL A 119 18.87 23.79 -4.74
N GLU A 120 19.52 24.18 -3.65
CA GLU A 120 19.66 23.32 -2.48
C GLU A 120 18.29 22.91 -1.93
N PRO A 121 18.11 21.63 -1.54
CA PRO A 121 16.83 21.14 -1.05
C PRO A 121 16.48 21.82 0.28
N THR A 122 15.25 22.32 0.40
CA THR A 122 14.72 22.80 1.68
C THR A 122 14.29 21.62 2.55
N TRP A 123 14.20 21.84 3.87
CA TRP A 123 13.68 20.81 4.78
C TRP A 123 12.25 20.38 4.44
N ASP A 124 11.40 21.32 4.02
CA ASP A 124 10.03 20.99 3.58
C ASP A 124 10.03 20.04 2.37
N PHE A 125 10.91 20.28 1.41
CA PHE A 125 11.08 19.40 0.26
C PHE A 125 11.56 18.01 0.69
N ILE A 126 12.57 17.93 1.56
CA ILE A 126 13.10 16.65 2.08
C ILE A 126 12.02 15.87 2.82
N VAL A 127 11.26 16.54 3.72
CA VAL A 127 10.17 15.91 4.48
C VAL A 127 9.07 15.41 3.54
N SER A 128 8.69 16.22 2.55
CA SER A 128 7.71 15.84 1.54
C SER A 128 8.18 14.62 0.73
N LEU A 129 9.46 14.61 0.32
CA LEU A 129 10.07 13.52 -0.42
C LEU A 129 10.04 12.22 0.38
N ILE A 130 10.46 12.24 1.65
CA ILE A 130 10.44 11.05 2.51
C ILE A 130 9.02 10.50 2.66
N ARG A 131 8.02 11.37 2.93
CA ARG A 131 6.61 10.98 3.12
C ARG A 131 5.93 10.41 1.87
N ASN A 132 6.37 10.86 0.70
CA ASN A 132 5.80 10.47 -0.58
C ASN A 132 6.66 9.48 -1.35
N SER A 133 7.84 9.12 -0.81
CA SER A 133 8.75 8.14 -1.41
C SER A 133 8.10 6.76 -1.51
N GLY A 134 8.24 6.15 -2.69
CA GLY A 134 7.59 4.89 -3.04
C GLY A 134 8.03 3.69 -2.22
N GLU A 135 9.31 3.62 -1.85
CA GLU A 135 9.89 2.48 -1.13
C GLU A 135 9.33 2.36 0.30
N THR A 136 9.27 3.48 1.04
CA THR A 136 8.66 3.50 2.38
C THR A 136 7.19 3.07 2.36
N ARG A 137 6.45 3.37 1.28
CA ARG A 137 5.04 2.94 1.13
C ARG A 137 4.89 1.49 0.70
N ARG A 138 5.80 0.95 -0.10
CA ARG A 138 5.79 -0.45 -0.55
C ARG A 138 5.95 -1.40 0.62
N ASP A 139 6.93 -1.16 1.48
CA ASP A 139 7.17 -2.01 2.66
C ASP A 139 6.00 -1.95 3.65
N ILE A 140 5.46 -0.75 3.91
CA ILE A 140 4.26 -0.59 4.74
C ILE A 140 3.04 -1.30 4.12
N GLY A 141 2.90 -1.27 2.79
CA GLY A 141 1.82 -1.96 2.08
C GLY A 141 1.91 -3.48 2.23
N LEU A 142 3.10 -4.04 2.01
CA LEU A 142 3.38 -5.47 2.20
C LEU A 142 3.16 -5.89 3.65
N MET A 143 3.65 -5.10 4.61
CA MET A 143 3.43 -5.34 6.04
C MET A 143 1.94 -5.30 6.41
N LYS A 144 1.16 -4.35 5.88
CA LYS A 144 -0.29 -4.26 6.13
C LYS A 144 -1.04 -5.47 5.58
N GLN A 145 -0.67 -5.96 4.39
CA GLN A 145 -1.26 -7.16 3.81
C GLN A 145 -0.96 -8.40 4.67
N GLU A 146 0.29 -8.56 5.10
CA GLU A 146 0.71 -9.66 5.98
C GLU A 146 -0.01 -9.60 7.33
N ILE A 147 -0.10 -8.42 7.96
CA ILE A 147 -0.83 -8.21 9.21
C ILE A 147 -2.31 -8.60 9.05
N MET A 148 -2.95 -8.21 7.94
CA MET A 148 -4.35 -8.53 7.70
C MET A 148 -4.56 -10.03 7.52
N PHE A 149 -3.69 -10.71 6.78
CA PHE A 149 -3.70 -12.16 6.62
C PHE A 149 -3.56 -12.89 7.97
N LEU A 150 -2.59 -12.47 8.80
CA LEU A 150 -2.36 -13.05 10.11
C LEU A 150 -3.56 -12.84 11.06
N LYS A 151 -4.19 -11.67 11.05
CA LYS A 151 -5.42 -11.42 11.83
C LYS A 151 -6.54 -12.36 11.44
N MET A 152 -6.84 -12.48 10.15
CA MET A 152 -7.88 -13.39 9.66
C MET A 152 -7.62 -14.86 10.05
N ARG A 153 -6.35 -15.27 10.04
CA ARG A 153 -5.96 -16.62 10.48
C ARG A 153 -6.17 -16.80 11.98
N ASN A 154 -5.82 -15.82 12.80
CA ASN A 154 -6.00 -15.89 14.24
C ASN A 154 -7.48 -15.96 14.64
N ASP A 155 -8.32 -15.13 14.03
CA ASP A 155 -9.78 -15.13 14.29
C ASP A 155 -10.41 -16.51 13.99
N ARG A 156 -9.98 -17.16 12.90
CA ARG A 156 -10.43 -18.52 12.58
C ARG A 156 -9.99 -19.55 13.61
N LEU A 157 -8.76 -19.44 14.11
CA LEU A 157 -8.24 -20.35 15.14
C LEU A 157 -9.00 -20.16 16.46
N GLU A 158 -9.30 -18.93 16.84
CA GLU A 158 -10.10 -18.62 18.03
C GLU A 158 -11.52 -19.16 17.90
N GLN A 159 -12.17 -18.99 16.75
CA GLN A 159 -13.49 -19.58 16.48
C GLN A 159 -13.46 -21.11 16.59
N GLN A 160 -12.45 -21.77 16.02
CA GLN A 160 -12.29 -23.22 16.12
C GLN A 160 -12.04 -23.69 17.55
N ALA A 161 -11.25 -22.93 18.33
CA ALA A 161 -11.00 -23.21 19.73
C ALA A 161 -12.27 -23.11 20.56
N THR A 162 -13.08 -22.06 20.35
CA THR A 162 -14.39 -21.89 21.00
C THR A 162 -15.31 -23.06 20.69
N ILE A 163 -15.51 -23.41 19.42
CA ILE A 163 -16.35 -24.55 19.01
C ILE A 163 -15.86 -25.86 19.66
N ARG A 164 -14.54 -26.07 19.72
CA ARG A 164 -13.95 -27.26 20.35
C ARG A 164 -14.22 -27.28 21.85
N ASN A 165 -14.07 -26.16 22.52
CA ASN A 165 -14.34 -26.01 23.95
C ASN A 165 -15.83 -26.24 24.25
N ASP A 166 -16.73 -25.66 23.47
CA ASP A 166 -18.17 -25.86 23.61
C ASP A 166 -18.56 -27.33 23.44
N ARG A 167 -18.01 -28.00 22.41
CA ARG A 167 -18.23 -29.44 22.21
C ARG A 167 -17.66 -30.29 23.34
N ARG A 168 -16.54 -29.89 23.93
CA ARG A 168 -15.96 -30.58 25.10
C ARG A 168 -16.83 -30.36 26.33
N MET A 169 -17.27 -29.13 26.57
CA MET A 169 -18.16 -28.77 27.68
C MET A 169 -19.49 -29.50 27.58
N ASN A 170 -20.14 -29.49 26.41
CA ASN A 170 -21.40 -30.21 26.19
C ASN A 170 -21.27 -31.71 26.43
N ARG A 171 -20.17 -32.34 25.99
CA ARG A 171 -19.89 -33.75 26.31
C ARG A 171 -19.72 -33.98 27.81
N TYR A 172 -19.01 -33.09 28.49
CA TYR A 172 -18.83 -33.15 29.94
C TYR A 172 -20.17 -33.05 30.67
N LEU A 173 -20.99 -32.06 30.34
CA LEU A 173 -22.33 -31.86 30.91
C LEU A 173 -23.22 -33.08 30.68
N GLN A 174 -23.30 -33.60 29.45
CA GLN A 174 -24.07 -34.81 29.13
C GLN A 174 -23.60 -36.03 29.93
N SER A 175 -22.29 -36.21 30.10
CA SER A 175 -21.73 -37.31 30.89
C SER A 175 -21.98 -37.16 32.40
N ALA A 176 -21.99 -35.93 32.91
CA ALA A 176 -22.31 -35.62 34.31
C ALA A 176 -23.80 -35.86 34.61
N THR A 177 -24.70 -35.43 33.72
CA THR A 177 -26.14 -35.72 33.82
C THR A 177 -26.40 -37.23 33.79
N LYS A 178 -25.74 -37.98 32.89
CA LYS A 178 -25.90 -39.43 32.79
C LYS A 178 -25.40 -40.17 34.05
N ARG A 179 -24.38 -39.66 34.74
CA ARG A 179 -23.91 -40.18 36.04
C ARG A 179 -24.87 -39.87 37.20
N GLN A 180 -25.59 -38.75 37.15
CA GLN A 180 -26.54 -38.36 38.19
C GLN A 180 -27.83 -39.21 38.19
N PHE A 181 -28.20 -39.78 37.04
CA PHE A 181 -29.33 -40.71 36.86
C PHE A 181 -28.99 -42.19 37.11
N VAL A 182 -27.72 -42.53 37.36
CA VAL A 182 -27.29 -43.89 37.77
C VAL A 182 -26.89 -43.84 39.26
N ARG A 183 -27.86 -43.53 40.12
CA ARG A 183 -27.81 -43.97 41.52
C ARG A 183 -28.63 -45.25 41.60
N PRO A 184 -28.09 -46.39 42.04
CA PRO A 184 -28.90 -47.58 42.21
C PRO A 184 -29.95 -47.29 43.29
N ALA A 185 -31.20 -47.64 43.01
CA ALA A 185 -32.21 -47.76 44.03
C ALA A 185 -31.67 -48.77 45.07
N VAL A 186 -31.48 -48.30 46.30
CA VAL A 186 -31.16 -49.19 47.41
C VAL A 186 -32.48 -49.86 47.77
N ASP A 187 -32.66 -51.11 47.35
CA ASP A 187 -33.86 -51.89 47.65
C ASP A 187 -33.98 -52.10 49.16
N GLU A 188 -35.03 -51.51 49.75
CA GLU A 188 -35.55 -51.84 51.08
C GLU A 188 -36.23 -53.23 51.04
N ALA A 189 -35.47 -54.32 50.98
CA ALA A 189 -36.00 -55.65 51.24
C ALA A 189 -34.89 -56.61 51.66
N GLY A 190 -34.60 -56.66 52.96
CA GLY A 190 -33.59 -57.59 53.49
C GLY A 190 -33.40 -57.54 54.99
N ARG A 191 -34.45 -57.28 55.78
CA ARG A 191 -34.45 -57.53 57.22
C ARG A 191 -35.37 -58.70 57.53
N THR A 192 -34.84 -59.92 57.49
CA THR A 192 -35.21 -60.98 58.45
C THR A 192 -34.29 -62.20 58.33
N ALA A 193 -33.86 -62.68 59.50
CA ALA A 193 -33.33 -64.00 59.81
C ALA A 193 -31.89 -64.35 59.36
N LEU A 194 -30.94 -64.19 60.28
CA LEU A 194 -30.09 -65.29 60.78
C LEU A 194 -29.25 -64.79 61.97
N ALA A 195 -29.84 -64.89 63.16
CA ALA A 195 -29.13 -64.83 64.43
C ALA A 195 -29.39 -66.15 65.17
N GLN A 196 -28.56 -67.16 64.91
CA GLN A 196 -28.29 -68.27 65.84
C GLN A 196 -26.90 -68.85 65.55
N GLY A 197 -26.00 -68.77 66.55
CA GLY A 197 -25.05 -69.85 66.85
C GLY A 197 -23.55 -69.54 66.81
N GLY A 198 -22.96 -69.18 67.97
CA GLY A 198 -21.90 -70.00 68.57
C GLY A 198 -20.47 -69.43 68.74
N GLY A 199 -20.03 -69.31 70.00
CA GLY A 199 -18.63 -69.31 70.48
C GLY A 199 -18.03 -67.91 70.67
N GLU A 200 -17.60 -67.45 71.84
CA GLU A 200 -17.09 -68.11 73.07
C GLU A 200 -17.64 -67.46 74.35
#